data_AF-A0A0C3QED7-F1
#
_entry.id   AF-A0A0C3QED7-F1
#
_cell.length_a   1.000
_cell.length_b   1.000
_cell.length_c   1.000
_cell.angle_alpha   90.00
_cell.angle_beta   90.00
_cell.angle_gamma   90.00
#
_symmetry.space_group_name_H-M   'P 1'
#
loop_
_entity.id
_entity.type
_entity.pdbx_description
1 polymer ?
#
loop_
_entity_poly.entity_id
_entity_poly.type
_entity_poly.pdbx_seq_one_letter_code
_entity_poly.pdbx_strand_id
1 'polypeptide(L)'
;MAKIGTTHPDSLSTAIYNASYTSPSLPPSTALTLPWHLSSFSLTALPTTTNIQTLSTSPPPPPTTSLHYSQMDTYFSTSSPEYKAHAHVADYVFWDANITAQDIGLCAAYASLQRFVKGEDLYIPPRNVTELQAILRNYSDHVVNSLCSQVVSRVALRNANGWAVARAQSARSLSAVLSKDDNLDRLVALHSAPQSEALVSPLHHHLIEEDDYAFGSGAATPRQIRSN
;
A
#
# COMPACT_ATOMS: atom_id res chain seq x y z
N MET A 1 -42.26 54.72 -26.89
CA MET A 1 -41.29 54.56 -28.00
C MET A 1 -40.02 55.32 -27.63
N ALA A 2 -38.94 54.65 -27.28
CA ALA A 2 -37.55 55.09 -27.51
C ALA A 2 -36.58 54.00 -27.05
N LYS A 3 -35.64 53.68 -27.93
CA LYS A 3 -34.63 52.62 -27.89
C LYS A 3 -33.70 52.74 -26.67
N ILE A 4 -33.44 51.62 -26.00
CA ILE A 4 -32.23 51.45 -25.18
C ILE A 4 -31.27 50.58 -26.00
N GLY A 5 -30.08 51.13 -26.24
CA GLY A 5 -29.10 50.65 -27.19
C GLY A 5 -28.38 49.38 -26.75
N THR A 6 -28.23 48.48 -27.71
CA THR A 6 -27.29 47.37 -27.76
C THR A 6 -25.89 47.91 -28.03
N THR A 7 -24.91 47.56 -27.19
CA THR A 7 -23.48 47.59 -27.55
C THR A 7 -22.85 46.26 -27.20
N HIS A 8 -22.24 45.69 -28.23
CA HIS A 8 -21.67 44.35 -28.39
C HIS A 8 -20.32 44.20 -27.66
N PRO A 9 -19.92 42.96 -27.31
CA PRO A 9 -18.62 42.63 -26.71
C PRO A 9 -17.47 42.75 -27.71
N ASP A 10 -16.32 43.26 -27.23
CA ASP A 10 -15.01 43.02 -27.84
C ASP A 10 -13.90 43.38 -26.84
N SER A 11 -13.10 42.40 -26.45
CA SER A 11 -11.64 42.51 -26.32
C SER A 11 -11.05 41.17 -25.90
N LEU A 12 -10.60 40.46 -26.93
CA LEU A 12 -9.68 39.34 -26.88
C LEU A 12 -8.38 39.79 -26.19
N SER A 13 -7.98 39.12 -25.11
CA SER A 13 -6.58 39.09 -24.69
C SER A 13 -6.06 37.67 -24.83
N THR A 14 -5.69 37.35 -26.06
CA THR A 14 -4.83 36.22 -26.39
C THR A 14 -3.41 36.58 -25.97
N ALA A 15 -2.99 36.17 -24.77
CA ALA A 15 -1.58 36.17 -24.40
C ALA A 15 -0.90 35.01 -25.15
N ILE A 16 -0.32 35.32 -26.33
CA ILE A 16 0.56 34.42 -27.06
C ILE A 16 1.89 34.36 -26.30
N TYR A 17 2.10 33.28 -25.55
CA TYR A 17 3.40 32.97 -24.97
C TYR A 17 4.24 32.24 -26.04
N ASN A 18 5.05 33.01 -26.78
CA ASN A 18 6.06 32.46 -27.68
C ASN A 18 7.24 31.96 -26.84
N ALA A 19 7.22 30.68 -26.48
CA ALA A 19 8.40 29.97 -26.00
C ALA A 19 9.04 29.23 -27.17
N SER A 20 10.10 29.82 -27.72
CA SER A 20 10.98 29.20 -28.72
C SER A 20 11.75 28.06 -28.05
N TYR A 21 11.26 26.83 -28.17
CA TYR A 21 12.02 25.65 -27.77
C TYR A 21 12.89 25.17 -28.94
N THR A 22 14.18 25.47 -28.83
CA THR A 22 15.22 24.89 -29.67
C THR A 22 15.37 23.41 -29.32
N SER A 23 15.00 22.53 -30.23
CA SER A 23 15.14 21.07 -30.10
C SER A 23 16.62 20.67 -30.00
N PRO A 24 17.05 19.93 -28.96
CA PRO A 24 18.33 19.24 -28.99
C PRO A 24 18.21 17.97 -29.85
N SER A 25 19.08 17.90 -30.87
CA SER A 25 19.32 16.75 -31.73
C SER A 25 19.72 15.51 -30.91
N LEU A 26 19.03 14.39 -31.13
CA LEU A 26 19.36 13.07 -30.56
C LEU A 26 20.52 12.44 -31.35
N PRO A 27 21.56 11.90 -30.67
CA PRO A 27 22.56 11.07 -31.34
C PRO A 27 21.99 9.67 -31.70
N PRO A 28 22.52 9.02 -32.74
CA PRO A 28 22.06 7.72 -33.20
C PRO A 28 22.34 6.62 -32.17
N SER A 29 21.37 5.71 -32.06
CA SER A 29 21.37 4.53 -31.18
C SER A 29 22.57 3.62 -31.42
N THR A 30 23.39 3.46 -30.39
CA THR A 30 24.26 2.29 -30.24
C THR A 30 23.58 1.29 -29.31
N ALA A 31 23.17 0.17 -29.90
CA ALA A 31 22.66 -1.00 -29.22
C ALA A 31 23.74 -1.54 -28.25
N LEU A 32 23.41 -1.59 -26.96
CA LEU A 32 24.16 -2.33 -25.97
C LEU A 32 23.36 -3.57 -25.58
N THR A 33 23.80 -4.67 -26.18
CA THR A 33 23.49 -6.05 -25.86
C THR A 33 23.77 -6.35 -24.39
N LEU A 34 22.75 -6.73 -23.62
CA LEU A 34 22.93 -7.57 -22.43
C LEU A 34 21.80 -8.60 -22.35
N PRO A 35 22.12 -9.88 -22.07
CA PRO A 35 21.22 -11.00 -22.27
C PRO A 35 20.33 -11.22 -21.04
N TRP A 36 19.03 -11.01 -21.18
CA TRP A 36 18.05 -11.59 -20.26
C TRP A 36 17.41 -12.76 -21.00
N HIS A 37 17.86 -13.95 -20.61
CA HIS A 37 17.45 -15.25 -21.12
C HIS A 37 15.92 -15.41 -20.97
N LEU A 38 15.19 -15.27 -22.08
CA LEU A 38 13.83 -15.75 -22.19
C LEU A 38 13.90 -17.28 -22.25
N SER A 39 13.56 -17.94 -21.14
CA SER A 39 13.34 -19.38 -21.13
C SER A 39 12.06 -19.68 -21.91
N SER A 40 12.24 -20.06 -23.17
CA SER A 40 11.22 -20.67 -24.02
C SER A 40 10.80 -22.01 -23.42
N PHE A 41 9.55 -22.14 -22.98
CA PHE A 41 8.98 -23.45 -22.71
C PHE A 41 8.57 -24.09 -24.03
N SER A 42 9.41 -24.99 -24.54
CA SER A 42 9.04 -25.92 -25.60
C SER A 42 8.15 -27.02 -25.02
N LEU A 43 6.97 -27.20 -25.61
CA LEU A 43 6.13 -28.39 -25.48
C LEU A 43 6.81 -29.55 -26.22
N THR A 44 7.33 -30.53 -25.47
CA THR A 44 7.77 -31.80 -26.04
C THR A 44 7.23 -32.96 -25.20
N ALA A 45 6.88 -34.02 -25.94
CA ALA A 45 5.97 -35.09 -25.59
C ALA A 45 6.34 -36.01 -24.42
N LEU A 46 5.29 -36.70 -23.97
CA LEU A 46 5.19 -37.85 -23.08
C LEU A 46 6.31 -38.90 -23.23
N PRO A 47 6.73 -39.51 -22.12
CA PRO A 47 6.91 -40.95 -22.12
C PRO A 47 6.02 -41.64 -21.07
N THR A 48 5.28 -42.63 -21.55
CA THR A 48 4.57 -43.65 -20.80
C THR A 48 5.56 -44.63 -20.22
N THR A 49 5.75 -44.69 -18.89
CA THR A 49 6.01 -45.96 -18.20
C THR A 49 5.65 -45.94 -16.72
N THR A 50 4.73 -46.83 -16.40
CA THR A 50 4.35 -47.49 -15.14
C THR A 50 5.40 -47.51 -14.03
N ASN A 51 5.04 -46.97 -12.85
CA ASN A 51 5.31 -47.61 -11.56
C ASN A 51 4.36 -47.05 -10.48
N ILE A 52 3.33 -47.83 -10.11
CA ILE A 52 2.45 -47.52 -8.99
C ILE A 52 3.05 -48.20 -7.76
N GLN A 53 3.74 -47.42 -6.91
CA GLN A 53 3.91 -47.76 -5.51
C GLN A 53 3.01 -46.85 -4.68
N THR A 54 2.04 -47.49 -4.04
CA THR A 54 1.11 -46.93 -3.07
C THR A 54 1.87 -46.43 -1.84
N LEU A 55 2.12 -45.12 -1.79
CA LEU A 55 2.45 -44.41 -0.56
C LEU A 55 1.26 -43.52 -0.20
N SER A 56 0.56 -43.98 0.83
CA SER A 56 -0.40 -43.22 1.61
C SER A 56 0.28 -41.98 2.19
N THR A 57 -0.14 -40.78 1.76
CA THR A 57 0.00 -39.56 2.56
C THR A 57 -1.00 -38.51 2.08
N SER A 58 -1.86 -38.12 3.02
CA SER A 58 -2.65 -36.90 3.15
C SER A 58 -2.97 -36.07 1.89
N PRO A 59 -4.24 -35.72 1.63
CA PRO A 59 -4.55 -34.66 0.68
C PRO A 59 -3.82 -33.37 1.06
N PRO A 60 -3.29 -32.60 0.08
CA PRO A 60 -2.73 -31.29 0.35
C PRO A 60 -3.83 -30.41 0.95
N PRO A 61 -3.55 -29.61 1.99
CA PRO A 61 -4.53 -28.67 2.52
C PRO A 61 -5.01 -27.75 1.39
N PRO A 62 -6.30 -27.37 1.36
CA PRO A 62 -6.79 -26.40 0.40
C PRO A 62 -5.97 -25.11 0.53
N PRO A 63 -5.71 -24.39 -0.58
CA PRO A 63 -5.04 -23.11 -0.51
C PRO A 63 -5.83 -22.22 0.45
N THR A 64 -5.16 -21.65 1.45
CA THR A 64 -5.68 -20.76 2.52
C THR A 64 -6.26 -19.43 2.01
N THR A 65 -6.68 -19.39 0.75
CA THR A 65 -7.23 -18.23 0.05
C THR A 65 -8.67 -17.91 0.46
N SER A 66 -9.45 -18.87 0.97
CA SER A 66 -10.87 -18.62 1.29
C SER A 66 -11.06 -17.74 2.54
N LEU A 67 -10.21 -17.88 3.56
CA LEU A 67 -10.23 -16.97 4.73
C LEU A 67 -9.85 -15.54 4.34
N HIS A 68 -8.95 -15.42 3.36
CA HIS A 68 -8.36 -14.13 3.00
C HIS A 68 -9.29 -13.26 2.15
N TYR A 69 -10.12 -13.88 1.31
CA TYR A 69 -11.16 -13.17 0.58
C TYR A 69 -12.21 -12.60 1.54
N SER A 70 -12.51 -13.30 2.64
CA SER A 70 -13.50 -12.85 3.64
C SER A 70 -13.10 -11.58 4.40
N GLN A 71 -11.80 -11.30 4.55
CA GLN A 71 -11.34 -10.12 5.29
C GLN A 71 -11.49 -8.83 4.48
N MET A 72 -11.22 -8.87 3.17
CA MET A 72 -11.38 -7.68 2.32
C MET A 72 -12.84 -7.27 2.13
N ASP A 73 -13.76 -8.22 2.12
CA ASP A 73 -15.21 -7.96 2.01
C ASP A 73 -15.75 -7.09 3.17
N THR A 74 -15.06 -7.08 4.31
CA THR A 74 -15.40 -6.22 5.46
C THR A 74 -15.15 -4.74 5.16
N TYR A 75 -14.14 -4.44 4.34
CA TYR A 75 -13.72 -3.06 4.02
C TYR A 75 -14.26 -2.59 2.68
N PHE A 76 -14.18 -3.44 1.65
CA PHE A 76 -14.70 -3.20 0.32
C PHE A 76 -15.57 -4.38 -0.11
N SER A 77 -16.88 -4.18 -0.16
CA SER A 77 -17.82 -5.18 -0.69
C SER A 77 -17.50 -5.48 -2.16
N THR A 78 -17.76 -6.70 -2.61
CA THR A 78 -17.73 -7.08 -4.04
C THR A 78 -18.57 -6.20 -4.96
N SER A 79 -19.56 -5.49 -4.40
CA SER A 79 -20.40 -4.52 -5.13
C SER A 79 -19.79 -3.12 -5.24
N SER A 80 -18.74 -2.83 -4.47
CA SER A 80 -18.12 -1.51 -4.36
C SER A 80 -17.39 -1.11 -5.65
N PRO A 81 -17.25 0.21 -5.91
CA PRO A 81 -16.53 0.68 -7.08
C PRO A 81 -15.03 0.34 -7.02
N GLU A 82 -14.43 0.26 -5.83
CA GLU A 82 -13.03 -0.13 -5.63
C GLU A 82 -12.77 -1.58 -6.05
N TYR A 83 -13.63 -2.50 -5.60
CA TYR A 83 -13.52 -3.90 -5.98
C TYR A 83 -13.65 -4.08 -7.50
N LYS A 84 -14.66 -3.43 -8.11
CA LYS A 84 -14.90 -3.48 -9.55
C LYS A 84 -13.74 -2.88 -10.35
N ALA A 85 -13.22 -1.74 -9.91
CA ALA A 85 -12.07 -1.10 -10.54
C ALA A 85 -10.81 -1.96 -10.42
N HIS A 86 -10.59 -2.60 -9.27
CA HIS A 86 -9.46 -3.52 -9.10
C HIS A 86 -9.54 -4.73 -10.04
N ALA A 87 -10.72 -5.38 -10.13
CA ALA A 87 -10.93 -6.49 -11.05
C ALA A 87 -10.73 -6.05 -12.52
N HIS A 88 -11.31 -4.93 -12.91
CA HIS A 88 -11.19 -4.38 -14.25
C HIS A 88 -9.73 -4.04 -14.61
N VAL A 89 -9.02 -3.31 -13.74
CA VAL A 89 -7.63 -2.93 -14.00
C VAL A 89 -6.73 -4.17 -14.02
N ALA A 90 -6.91 -5.14 -13.12
CA ALA A 90 -6.12 -6.36 -13.09
C ALA A 90 -6.19 -7.15 -14.41
N ASP A 91 -7.38 -7.23 -15.01
CA ASP A 91 -7.60 -7.99 -16.24
C ASP A 91 -7.19 -7.21 -17.51
N TYR A 92 -7.29 -5.88 -17.49
CA TYR A 92 -7.24 -5.06 -18.70
C TYR A 92 -6.15 -3.98 -18.76
N VAL A 93 -5.28 -3.85 -17.74
CA VAL A 93 -4.27 -2.76 -17.66
C VAL A 93 -3.41 -2.58 -18.93
N PHE A 94 -3.13 -3.67 -19.67
CA PHE A 94 -2.28 -3.64 -20.85
C PHE A 94 -3.01 -3.41 -22.18
N TRP A 95 -4.34 -3.54 -22.21
CA TRP A 95 -5.09 -3.61 -23.48
C TRP A 95 -6.25 -2.62 -23.54
N ASP A 96 -6.80 -2.20 -22.40
CA ASP A 96 -7.91 -1.25 -22.38
C ASP A 96 -7.42 0.20 -22.33
N ALA A 97 -7.79 0.94 -23.38
CA ALA A 97 -7.53 2.37 -23.47
C ALA A 97 -8.51 3.22 -22.63
N ASN A 98 -9.61 2.62 -22.17
CA ASN A 98 -10.67 3.30 -21.43
C ASN A 98 -10.44 3.34 -19.92
N ILE A 99 -9.36 2.74 -19.41
CA ILE A 99 -8.99 2.85 -17.99
C ILE A 99 -8.76 4.33 -17.64
N THR A 100 -9.61 4.85 -16.77
CA THR A 100 -9.57 6.25 -16.34
C THR A 100 -8.66 6.45 -15.13
N ALA A 101 -8.29 7.70 -14.86
CA ALA A 101 -7.59 8.06 -13.62
C ALA A 101 -8.40 7.69 -12.36
N GLN A 102 -9.73 7.71 -12.47
CA GLN A 102 -10.62 7.32 -11.38
C GLN A 102 -10.52 5.81 -11.10
N ASP A 103 -10.52 4.98 -12.14
CA ASP A 103 -10.37 3.52 -12.01
C ASP A 103 -9.01 3.17 -11.38
N ILE A 104 -7.94 3.86 -11.79
CA ILE A 104 -6.61 3.69 -11.19
C ILE A 104 -6.62 4.06 -9.71
N GLY A 105 -7.24 5.18 -9.34
CA GLY A 105 -7.33 5.61 -7.95
C GLY A 105 -8.12 4.65 -7.07
N LEU A 106 -9.26 4.14 -7.58
CA LEU A 106 -10.10 3.15 -6.91
C LEU A 106 -9.38 1.79 -6.77
N CYS A 107 -8.71 1.33 -7.84
CA CYS A 107 -7.88 0.14 -7.82
C CYS A 107 -6.72 0.28 -6.81
N ALA A 108 -6.08 1.45 -6.74
CA ALA A 108 -4.99 1.69 -5.80
C ALA A 108 -5.44 1.69 -4.34
N ALA A 109 -6.62 2.23 -4.04
CA ALA A 109 -7.21 2.14 -2.70
C ALA A 109 -7.45 0.68 -2.30
N TYR A 110 -8.07 -0.12 -3.18
CA TYR A 110 -8.29 -1.55 -2.93
C TYR A 110 -6.98 -2.31 -2.72
N ALA A 111 -6.03 -2.16 -3.66
CA ALA A 111 -4.77 -2.90 -3.63
C ALA A 111 -3.88 -2.51 -2.45
N SER A 112 -3.84 -1.23 -2.06
CA SER A 112 -3.07 -0.78 -0.90
C SER A 112 -3.63 -1.31 0.41
N LEU A 113 -4.96 -1.29 0.59
CA LEU A 113 -5.59 -1.87 1.76
C LEU A 113 -5.43 -3.38 1.79
N GLN A 114 -5.58 -4.04 0.63
CA GLN A 114 -5.32 -5.47 0.52
C GLN A 114 -3.89 -5.80 0.98
N ARG A 115 -2.86 -5.15 0.43
CA ARG A 115 -1.47 -5.34 0.85
C ARG A 115 -1.29 -5.18 2.36
N PHE A 116 -1.87 -4.12 2.92
CA PHE A 116 -1.83 -3.89 4.36
C PHE A 116 -2.49 -5.03 5.14
N VAL A 117 -3.71 -5.46 4.78
CA VAL A 117 -4.42 -6.55 5.47
C VAL A 117 -3.63 -7.85 5.42
N LYS A 118 -2.96 -8.13 4.30
CA LYS A 118 -2.09 -9.30 4.13
C LYS A 118 -0.77 -9.21 4.93
N GLY A 119 -0.41 -8.04 5.44
CA GLY A 119 0.91 -7.78 6.02
C GLY A 119 2.04 -7.78 4.97
N GLU A 120 1.73 -7.56 3.69
CA GLU A 120 2.74 -7.48 2.63
C GLU A 120 3.59 -6.22 2.82
N ASP A 121 4.92 -6.38 2.82
CA ASP A 121 5.90 -5.30 3.00
C ASP A 121 5.76 -4.53 4.33
N LEU A 122 5.18 -5.14 5.38
CA LEU A 122 4.98 -4.52 6.68
C LEU A 122 6.06 -4.98 7.69
N TYR A 123 7.18 -4.27 7.73
CA TYR A 123 8.28 -4.56 8.66
C TYR A 123 8.05 -4.02 10.08
N ILE A 124 7.34 -2.89 10.20
CA ILE A 124 7.01 -2.25 11.47
C ILE A 124 5.50 -2.03 11.48
N PRO A 125 4.75 -2.67 12.40
CA PRO A 125 3.31 -2.46 12.48
C PRO A 125 2.98 -1.03 12.94
N PRO A 126 1.87 -0.44 12.45
CA PRO A 126 1.48 0.89 12.87
C PRO A 126 1.11 0.91 14.36
N ARG A 127 1.67 1.85 15.11
CA ARG A 127 1.37 2.03 16.54
C ARG A 127 0.21 2.97 16.79
N ASN A 128 -0.11 3.79 15.80
CA ASN A 128 -1.15 4.80 15.86
C ASN A 128 -1.78 5.03 14.48
N VAL A 129 -2.88 5.76 14.49
CA VAL A 129 -3.68 6.10 13.32
C VAL A 129 -2.88 6.82 12.25
N THR A 130 -2.02 7.76 12.65
CA THR A 130 -1.22 8.58 11.75
C THR A 130 -0.22 7.71 10.98
N GLU A 131 0.40 6.74 11.66
CA GLU A 131 1.29 5.76 11.04
C GLU A 131 0.54 4.86 10.05
N LEU A 132 -0.64 4.36 10.42
CA LEU A 132 -1.50 3.58 9.51
C LEU A 132 -1.84 4.36 8.23
N GLN A 133 -2.28 5.61 8.38
CA GLN A 133 -2.59 6.47 7.23
C GLN A 133 -1.36 6.73 6.35
N ALA A 134 -0.19 6.93 6.95
CA ALA A 134 1.05 7.13 6.22
C ALA A 134 1.45 5.88 5.41
N ILE A 135 1.31 4.68 6.01
CA ILE A 135 1.58 3.40 5.34
C ILE A 135 0.63 3.20 4.15
N LEU A 136 -0.68 3.33 4.37
CA LEU A 136 -1.68 3.17 3.31
C LEU A 136 -1.49 4.18 2.19
N ARG A 137 -1.16 5.44 2.53
CA ARG A 137 -0.84 6.47 1.54
C ARG A 137 0.36 6.06 0.69
N ASN A 138 1.46 5.64 1.31
CA ASN A 138 2.65 5.20 0.59
C ASN A 138 2.37 4.02 -0.33
N TYR A 139 1.69 2.98 0.17
CA TYR A 139 1.28 1.84 -0.66
C TYR A 139 0.42 2.27 -1.84
N SER A 140 -0.55 3.15 -1.61
CA SER A 140 -1.42 3.63 -2.67
C SER A 140 -0.66 4.46 -3.71
N ASP A 141 0.29 5.30 -3.30
CA ASP A 141 1.14 6.07 -4.21
C ASP A 141 2.01 5.15 -5.08
N HIS A 142 2.56 4.08 -4.51
CA HIS A 142 3.30 3.06 -5.27
C HIS A 142 2.41 2.37 -6.31
N VAL A 143 1.20 1.97 -5.94
CA VAL A 143 0.27 1.33 -6.88
C VAL A 143 -0.15 2.31 -7.98
N VAL A 144 -0.50 3.56 -7.66
CA VAL A 144 -0.83 4.59 -8.66
C VAL A 144 0.33 4.80 -9.63
N ASN A 145 1.56 4.96 -9.13
CA ASN A 145 2.73 5.17 -9.96
C ASN A 145 2.97 3.97 -10.90
N SER A 146 2.83 2.75 -10.37
CA SER A 146 2.98 1.52 -11.15
C SER A 146 1.91 1.41 -12.25
N LEU A 147 0.64 1.58 -11.91
CA LEU A 147 -0.48 1.46 -12.86
C LEU A 147 -0.43 2.53 -13.94
N CYS A 148 -0.23 3.80 -13.59
CA CYS A 148 -0.08 4.87 -14.57
C CYS A 148 1.11 4.66 -15.52
N SER A 149 2.14 3.93 -15.08
CA SER A 149 3.28 3.55 -15.91
C SER A 149 3.00 2.35 -16.81
N GLN A 150 1.90 1.63 -16.61
CA GLN A 150 1.54 0.44 -17.40
C GLN A 150 0.44 0.73 -18.42
N VAL A 151 -0.60 1.50 -18.02
CA VAL A 151 -1.80 1.78 -18.82
C VAL A 151 -1.45 2.23 -20.24
N VAL A 152 -2.20 1.82 -21.25
CA VAL A 152 -1.94 2.18 -22.66
C VAL A 152 -2.07 3.69 -22.90
N SER A 153 -3.04 4.33 -22.24
CA SER A 153 -3.39 5.76 -22.37
C SER A 153 -2.49 6.72 -21.57
N ARG A 154 -1.21 6.36 -21.29
CA ARG A 154 -0.30 7.18 -20.44
C ARG A 154 -0.20 8.63 -20.87
N VAL A 155 -0.23 8.89 -22.19
CA VAL A 155 -0.14 10.24 -22.73
C VAL A 155 -1.36 11.08 -22.31
N ALA A 156 -2.56 10.50 -22.35
CA ALA A 156 -3.78 11.18 -21.90
C ALA A 156 -3.76 11.41 -20.38
N LEU A 157 -3.35 10.41 -19.60
CA LEU A 157 -3.22 10.52 -18.14
C LEU A 157 -2.16 11.56 -17.72
N ARG A 158 -1.03 11.61 -18.42
CA ARG A 158 0.05 12.56 -18.14
C ARG A 158 -0.36 14.01 -18.43
N ASN A 159 -1.03 14.24 -19.55
CA ASN A 159 -1.33 15.60 -20.00
C ASN A 159 -2.55 16.20 -19.27
N ALA A 160 -3.41 15.37 -18.67
CA ALA A 160 -4.67 15.79 -18.05
C ALA A 160 -4.68 15.77 -16.51
N ASN A 161 -3.53 15.91 -15.84
CA ASN A 161 -3.41 15.79 -14.38
C ASN A 161 -3.89 14.43 -13.82
N GLY A 162 -3.88 13.36 -14.63
CA GLY A 162 -4.42 12.06 -14.28
C GLY A 162 -3.78 11.44 -13.03
N TRP A 163 -2.48 11.65 -12.81
CA TRP A 163 -1.81 11.23 -11.58
C TRP A 163 -2.39 11.89 -10.32
N ALA A 164 -2.59 13.21 -10.36
CA ALA A 164 -3.12 13.94 -9.22
C ALA A 164 -4.56 13.50 -8.92
N VAL A 165 -5.35 13.29 -9.96
CA VAL A 165 -6.73 12.77 -9.86
C VAL A 165 -6.73 11.37 -9.25
N ALA A 166 -5.89 10.45 -9.72
CA ALA A 166 -5.80 9.09 -9.20
C ALA A 166 -5.39 9.05 -7.72
N ARG A 167 -4.37 9.83 -7.33
CA ARG A 167 -3.95 9.94 -5.92
C ARG A 167 -5.04 10.52 -5.04
N ALA A 168 -5.68 11.60 -5.49
CA ALA A 168 -6.79 12.20 -4.75
C ALA A 168 -7.96 11.22 -4.59
N GLN A 169 -8.28 10.47 -5.64
CA GLN A 169 -9.34 9.47 -5.60
C GLN A 169 -9.02 8.32 -4.64
N SER A 170 -7.78 7.80 -4.68
CA SER A 170 -7.32 6.79 -3.73
C SER A 170 -7.41 7.27 -2.29
N ALA A 171 -6.89 8.47 -2.01
CA ALA A 171 -6.90 9.06 -0.67
C ALA A 171 -8.33 9.24 -0.14
N ARG A 172 -9.29 9.67 -0.98
CA ARG A 172 -10.70 9.78 -0.60
C ARG A 172 -11.31 8.43 -0.25
N SER A 173 -11.09 7.41 -1.07
CA SER A 173 -11.63 6.07 -0.84
C SER A 173 -11.07 5.43 0.43
N LEU A 174 -9.74 5.51 0.65
CA LEU A 174 -9.11 5.05 1.89
C LEU A 174 -9.63 5.80 3.11
N SER A 175 -9.76 7.13 3.02
CA SER A 175 -10.31 7.93 4.12
C SER A 175 -11.75 7.52 4.46
N ALA A 176 -12.57 7.21 3.44
CA ALA A 176 -13.95 6.75 3.65
C ALA A 176 -14.00 5.40 4.38
N VAL A 177 -13.12 4.46 4.05
CA VAL A 177 -13.02 3.16 4.75
C VAL A 177 -12.55 3.36 6.19
N LEU A 178 -11.54 4.20 6.41
CA LEU A 178 -11.00 4.48 7.74
C LEU A 178 -11.98 5.25 8.63
N SER A 179 -12.87 6.07 8.05
CA SER A 179 -13.90 6.79 8.79
C SER A 179 -15.11 5.94 9.18
N LYS A 180 -15.19 4.70 8.69
CA LYS A 180 -16.37 3.85 8.87
C LYS A 180 -16.18 2.94 10.08
N ASP A 181 -17.15 2.99 11.01
CA ASP A 181 -17.23 2.14 12.20
C ASP A 181 -15.90 2.09 12.98
N ASP A 182 -15.56 0.93 13.56
CA ASP A 182 -14.31 0.68 14.27
C ASP A 182 -13.19 0.17 13.33
N ASN A 183 -13.28 0.42 12.02
CA ASN A 183 -12.31 -0.12 11.04
C ASN A 183 -10.89 0.31 11.36
N LEU A 184 -10.74 1.53 11.83
CA LEU A 184 -9.46 2.14 12.12
C LEU A 184 -8.74 1.42 13.29
N ASP A 185 -9.46 1.19 14.39
CA ASP A 185 -8.93 0.44 15.54
C ASP A 185 -8.66 -1.03 15.18
N ARG A 186 -9.55 -1.64 14.40
CA ARG A 186 -9.37 -3.02 13.89
C ARG A 186 -8.13 -3.15 13.01
N LEU A 187 -7.88 -2.21 12.11
CA LEU A 187 -6.71 -2.21 11.23
C LEU A 187 -5.39 -2.00 11.98
N VAL A 188 -5.38 -1.18 13.04
CA VAL A 188 -4.20 -1.01 13.92
C VAL A 188 -3.96 -2.29 14.74
N ALA A 189 -5.04 -2.88 15.28
CA ALA A 189 -4.96 -4.12 16.05
C ALA A 189 -4.54 -5.33 15.21
N LEU A 190 -4.81 -5.33 13.90
CA LEU A 190 -4.58 -6.46 12.99
C LEU A 190 -3.14 -6.97 13.01
N HIS A 191 -2.16 -6.06 13.10
CA HIS A 191 -0.72 -6.38 13.09
C HIS A 191 -0.03 -6.10 14.42
N SER A 192 -0.79 -5.74 15.45
CA SER A 192 -0.25 -5.63 16.79
C SER A 192 0.16 -7.02 17.26
N ALA A 193 1.39 -7.17 17.75
CA ALA A 193 1.82 -8.43 18.35
C ALA A 193 0.79 -8.83 19.42
N PRO A 194 0.41 -10.12 19.52
CA PRO A 194 -0.35 -10.57 20.68
C PRO A 194 0.47 -10.08 21.87
N GLN A 195 -0.14 -9.26 22.74
CA GLN A 195 0.49 -8.92 23.99
C GLN A 195 0.81 -10.26 24.61
N SER A 196 2.09 -10.64 24.56
CA SER A 196 2.58 -11.77 25.32
C SER A 196 2.10 -11.42 26.70
N GLU A 197 1.09 -12.15 27.20
CA GLU A 197 0.88 -12.29 28.63
C GLU A 197 2.29 -12.45 29.13
N ALA A 198 2.76 -11.42 29.82
CA ALA A 198 4.04 -11.47 30.46
C ALA A 198 3.96 -12.78 31.21
N LEU A 199 4.79 -13.73 30.81
CA LEU A 199 5.18 -14.82 31.67
C LEU A 199 5.72 -14.07 32.88
N VAL A 200 4.82 -13.82 33.83
CA VAL A 200 5.10 -13.79 35.24
C VAL A 200 5.64 -15.19 35.48
N SER A 201 6.89 -15.43 35.06
CA SER A 201 7.74 -16.37 35.73
C SER A 201 7.74 -15.83 37.14
N PRO A 202 7.08 -16.51 38.10
CA PRO A 202 7.24 -16.17 39.49
C PRO A 202 8.71 -16.43 39.74
N LEU A 203 9.51 -15.37 39.74
CA LEU A 203 10.88 -15.43 40.18
C LEU A 203 10.75 -15.85 41.65
N HIS A 204 10.87 -17.15 41.85
CA HIS A 204 10.80 -17.80 43.15
C HIS A 204 11.76 -17.04 44.04
N HIS A 205 11.18 -16.28 44.95
CA HIS A 205 11.84 -15.63 46.06
C HIS A 205 12.33 -16.77 46.95
N HIS A 206 13.47 -17.37 46.61
CA HIS A 206 14.15 -18.28 47.51
C HIS A 206 14.72 -17.43 48.63
N LEU A 207 13.96 -17.41 49.73
CA LEU A 207 14.39 -16.96 51.05
C LEU A 207 15.69 -17.72 51.38
N ILE A 208 16.81 -17.02 51.28
CA ILE A 208 17.97 -17.31 52.12
C ILE A 208 17.79 -16.43 53.34
N GLU A 209 17.12 -16.98 54.34
CA GLU A 209 17.19 -16.51 55.71
C GLU A 209 18.59 -16.81 56.26
N GLU A 210 19.05 -15.86 57.09
CA GLU A 210 20.09 -15.95 58.11
C GLU A 210 21.55 -15.94 57.62
N ASP A 211 22.22 -14.80 57.83
CA ASP A 211 23.28 -14.77 58.83
C ASP A 211 23.57 -13.33 59.26
N ASP A 212 23.37 -13.12 60.56
CA ASP A 212 23.75 -11.95 61.33
C ASP A 212 25.25 -11.64 61.18
N TYR A 213 25.57 -10.47 60.63
CA TYR A 213 26.85 -9.80 60.94
C TYR A 213 26.62 -8.34 61.32
N ALA A 214 26.32 -8.17 62.61
CA ALA A 214 26.45 -6.90 63.30
C ALA A 214 27.93 -6.64 63.63
N PHE A 215 28.62 -5.80 62.84
CA PHE A 215 29.74 -5.01 63.36
C PHE A 215 30.05 -3.83 62.44
N GLY A 216 30.02 -2.60 62.97
CA GLY A 216 30.63 -1.45 62.30
C GLY A 216 29.82 -0.16 62.36
N SER A 217 29.66 0.37 63.58
CA SER A 217 29.32 1.78 63.79
C SER A 217 30.36 2.66 63.06
N GLY A 218 29.90 3.48 62.11
CA GLY A 218 30.72 4.39 61.33
C GLY A 218 29.94 5.65 60.99
N ALA A 219 30.31 6.74 61.67
CA ALA A 219 29.60 8.00 61.75
C ALA A 219 29.68 8.91 60.49
N ALA A 220 28.76 9.89 60.47
CA ALA A 220 28.83 11.21 59.82
C ALA A 220 28.74 11.22 58.27
N THR A 221 27.96 12.07 57.59
CA THR A 221 27.73 13.50 57.82
C THR A 221 26.58 13.98 56.90
N PRO A 222 25.75 14.97 57.27
CA PRO A 222 24.78 15.58 56.36
C PRO A 222 25.43 16.69 55.53
N ARG A 223 25.21 16.70 54.21
CA ARG A 223 25.53 17.87 53.37
C ARG A 223 24.31 18.33 52.58
N GLN A 224 23.81 19.46 53.07
CA GLN A 224 22.81 20.36 52.53
C GLN A 224 23.28 21.07 51.23
N ILE A 225 22.30 21.72 50.54
CA ILE A 225 22.42 22.87 49.61
C ILE A 225 22.75 22.48 48.14
N ARG A 226 22.07 22.96 47.07
CA ARG A 226 21.28 24.18 46.82
C ARG A 226 20.36 24.01 45.61
N SER A 227 19.21 24.67 45.66
CA SER A 227 18.38 25.05 44.51
C SER A 227 19.04 26.15 43.68
N ASN A 228 18.77 26.16 42.38
CA ASN A 228 18.64 27.37 41.56
C ASN A 228 17.61 27.10 40.46
#